data_AF-A0A5R8QF93-F1
#
_entry.id   AF-A0A5R8QF93-F1
#
_cell.length_a   1.000
_cell.length_b   1.000
_cell.length_c   1.000
_cell.angle_alpha   90.00
_cell.angle_beta   90.00
_cell.angle_gamma   90.00
#
_symmetry.space_group_name_H-M   'P 1'
#
loop_
_entity.id
_entity.type
_entity.pdbx_description
1 polymer ?
#
loop_
_entity_poly.entity_id
_entity_poly.type
_entity_poly.pdbx_seq_one_letter_code
_entity_poly.pdbx_strand_id
1 'polypeptide(L)' 'MGATRIFKSGNSLAVRIPRDIAFDEGAEVVVRRQGGSLIVTPLRLTMADLVARLRTAPAPALMARPEFKPPKRLFEAV' A
#
# COMPACT_ATOMS: atom_id res chain seq x y z
N MET A 1 7.99 -19.85 -12.27
CA MET A 1 9.24 -19.86 -11.46
C MET A 1 10.39 -19.60 -12.40
N GLY A 2 11.00 -18.42 -12.34
CA GLY A 2 12.14 -18.05 -13.19
C GLY A 2 13.38 -17.88 -12.34
N ALA A 3 14.47 -18.56 -12.69
CA ALA A 3 15.77 -18.32 -12.06
C ALA A 3 16.42 -17.10 -12.71
N THR A 4 16.83 -16.13 -11.89
CA THR A 4 17.54 -14.93 -12.34
C THR A 4 18.88 -14.79 -11.63
N ARG A 5 19.86 -14.18 -12.28
CA ARG A 5 21.17 -13.93 -11.69
C ARG A 5 21.23 -12.57 -11.00
N ILE A 6 21.94 -12.50 -9.88
CA ILE A 6 22.35 -11.25 -9.25
C ILE A 6 23.44 -10.60 -10.11
N PHE A 7 23.38 -9.29 -10.27
CA PHE A 7 24.38 -8.50 -10.99
C PHE A 7 24.70 -7.22 -10.24
N LYS A 8 25.81 -6.56 -10.61
CA LYS A 8 26.20 -5.27 -10.06
C LYS A 8 25.56 -4.15 -10.88
N SER A 9 24.89 -3.20 -10.22
CA SER A 9 24.38 -1.96 -10.81
C SER A 9 25.01 -0.79 -10.06
N GLY A 10 25.94 -0.08 -10.71
CA GLY A 10 26.75 0.93 -10.05
C GLY A 10 27.54 0.35 -8.88
N ASN A 11 27.33 0.90 -7.67
CA ASN A 11 27.96 0.44 -6.43
C ASN A 11 27.12 -0.58 -5.64
N SER A 12 25.99 -1.04 -6.19
CA SER A 12 25.03 -1.90 -5.50
C SER A 12 24.83 -3.23 -6.23
N LEU A 13 24.31 -4.23 -5.50
CA LEU A 13 23.81 -5.48 -6.09
C LEU A 13 22.33 -5.34 -6.45
N ALA A 14 21.94 -5.95 -7.56
CA ALA A 14 20.59 -5.95 -8.07
C ALA A 14 20.16 -7.36 -8.50
N VAL A 15 18.86 -7.62 -8.43
CA VAL A 15 18.21 -8.83 -8.94
C VAL A 15 17.34 -8.43 -10.13
N ARG A 16 17.42 -9.18 -11.23
CA ARG A 16 16.52 -8.97 -12.37
C ARG A 16 15.14 -9.53 -12.02
N ILE A 17 14.10 -8.72 -12.12
CA ILE A 17 12.72 -9.18 -11.92
C ILE A 17 12.08 -9.41 -13.30
N PRO A 18 11.64 -10.63 -13.62
CA PRO A 18 10.89 -10.93 -14.83
C PRO A 18 9.61 -10.09 -14.96
N ARG A 19 9.21 -9.76 -16.20
CA ARG A 19 8.10 -8.83 -16.49
C ARG A 19 6.76 -9.29 -15.93
N ASP A 20 6.53 -10.59 -15.85
CA ASP A 20 5.31 -11.22 -15.33
C ASP A 20 5.10 -10.99 -13.82
N ILE A 21 6.16 -10.68 -13.08
CA ILE A 21 6.12 -10.44 -11.63
C ILE A 21 6.70 -9.07 -11.23
N ALA A 22 6.95 -8.20 -12.20
CA ALA A 22 7.49 -6.87 -11.96
C ALA A 22 6.42 -5.95 -11.35
N PHE A 23 6.84 -5.06 -10.45
CA PHE A 23 6.04 -3.91 -10.06
C PHE A 23 6.04 -2.87 -11.18
N ASP A 24 5.12 -1.91 -11.09
CA ASP A 24 5.08 -0.77 -12.01
C ASP A 24 6.39 0.02 -12.00
N GLU A 25 6.71 0.63 -13.14
CA GLU A 25 7.90 1.46 -13.26
C GLU A 25 7.84 2.65 -12.28
N GLY A 26 8.93 2.89 -11.55
CA GLY A 26 8.99 3.93 -10.52
C GLY A 26 8.38 3.54 -9.17
N ALA A 27 7.88 2.31 -8.99
CA ALA A 27 7.37 1.87 -7.71
C ALA A 27 8.47 1.77 -6.63
N GLU A 28 8.22 2.38 -5.48
CA GLU A 28 9.07 2.22 -4.30
C GLU A 28 8.74 0.92 -3.56
N VAL A 29 9.76 0.21 -3.08
CA VAL A 29 9.60 -1.08 -2.41
C VAL A 29 10.40 -1.15 -1.12
N VAL A 30 9.88 -1.93 -0.17
CA VAL A 30 10.61 -2.33 1.04
C VAL A 30 11.14 -3.73 0.82
N VAL A 31 12.45 -3.90 1.03
CA VAL A 31 13.12 -5.20 1.00
C VAL A 31 13.49 -5.59 2.42
N ARG A 32 12.99 -6.74 2.89
CA ARG A 32 13.34 -7.31 4.20
C ARG A 32 13.87 -8.73 4.06
N ARG A 33 14.82 -9.10 4.92
CA ARG A 33 15.34 -10.46 4.99
C ARG A 33 14.53 -11.28 5.99
N GLN A 34 14.05 -12.43 5.56
CA GLN A 34 13.37 -13.40 6.43
C GLN A 34 14.03 -14.78 6.21
N GLY A 35 14.89 -15.16 7.16
CA GLY A 35 15.71 -16.36 7.03
C GLY A 35 16.63 -16.30 5.81
N GLY A 36 16.50 -17.29 4.92
CA GLY A 36 17.23 -17.36 3.64
C GLY A 36 16.60 -16.58 2.49
N SER A 37 15.44 -15.95 2.69
CA SER A 37 14.69 -15.26 1.64
C SER A 37 14.76 -13.74 1.77
N LEU A 38 14.68 -13.05 0.63
CA LEU A 38 14.38 -11.62 0.56
C LEU A 38 12.91 -11.47 0.18
N ILE A 39 12.17 -10.73 1.00
CA ILE A 39 10.76 -10.40 0.74
C ILE A 39 10.71 -8.96 0.29
N VAL A 40 10.22 -8.76 -0.93
CA VAL A 40 10.02 -7.45 -1.53
C VAL A 40 8.52 -7.14 -1.53
N THR A 41 8.14 -6.02 -0.94
CA THR A 41 6.75 -5.57 -0.89
C THR A 41 6.66 -4.11 -1.31
N PRO A 42 5.57 -3.66 -1.96
CA PRO A 42 5.34 -2.25 -2.24
C PRO A 42 5.47 -1.41 -0.97
N LEU A 43 6.17 -0.28 -1.06
CA LEU A 43 6.21 0.67 0.03
C LEU A 43 4.81 1.24 0.22
N ARG A 44 4.21 0.94 1.37
CA ARG A 44 2.90 1.50 1.75
C ARG A 44 3.10 2.69 2.65
N LEU A 45 2.27 3.70 2.43
CA LEU A 45 2.22 4.87 3.28
C LEU A 45 1.88 4.44 4.71
N THR A 46 2.74 4.78 5.68
CA THR A 46 2.43 4.51 7.08
C THR A 46 1.29 5.41 7.54
N MET A 47 0.58 5.04 8.61
CA MET A 47 -0.43 5.94 9.18
C MET A 47 0.18 7.24 9.69
N ALA A 48 1.42 7.21 10.21
CA ALA A 48 2.13 8.42 10.61
C ALA A 48 2.39 9.35 9.42
N ASP A 49 2.87 8.81 8.30
CA ASP A 49 3.12 9.59 7.07
C ASP A 49 1.83 10.14 6.49
N LEU A 50 0.75 9.35 6.48
CA LEU A 50 -0.56 9.80 6.04
C LEU A 50 -1.06 10.99 6.87
N VAL A 51 -1.00 10.87 8.21
CA VAL A 51 -1.43 11.95 9.12
C VAL A 51 -0.56 13.19 8.93
N ALA A 52 0.76 13.04 8.78
CA ALA A 52 1.67 14.15 8.52
C ALA A 52 1.32 14.88 7.21
N ARG A 53 1.05 14.12 6.13
CA ARG A 53 0.63 14.69 4.83
C ARG A 53 -0.74 15.38 4.91
N LEU A 54 -1.70 14.82 5.64
CA LEU A 54 -3.01 15.44 5.82
C LEU A 54 -2.93 16.77 6.58
N ARG A 55 -1.95 16.93 7.49
CA ARG A 55 -1.72 18.19 8.21
C ARG A 55 -1.15 19.31 7.34
N THR A 56 -0.49 18.99 6.23
CA THR A 56 0.03 20.03 5.31
C THR A 56 -1.01 20.50 4.31
N ALA A 57 -2.07 19.73 4.11
CA ALA A 57 -3.18 20.11 3.24
C ALA A 57 -4.14 21.08 3.97
N PRO A 58 -4.77 22.03 3.25
CA PRO A 58 -5.80 22.87 3.83
C PRO A 58 -6.98 22.02 4.30
N ALA A 59 -7.55 22.36 5.45
CA ALA A 59 -8.72 21.67 5.96
C ALA A 59 -9.89 21.81 4.97
N PRO A 60 -10.63 20.72 4.66
CA PRO A 60 -11.83 20.81 3.86
C PRO A 60 -12.90 21.62 4.59
N ALA A 61 -13.86 22.17 3.84
CA ALA A 61 -15.01 22.82 4.44
C ALA A 61 -15.74 21.85 5.38
N LEU A 62 -16.10 22.32 6.57
CA LEU A 62 -16.88 21.53 7.51
C LEU A 62 -18.26 21.26 6.91
N MET A 63 -18.64 19.98 6.79
CA MET A 63 -19.96 19.57 6.32
C MET A 63 -20.69 18.82 7.42
N ALA A 64 -21.97 19.12 7.62
CA ALA A 64 -22.79 18.36 8.55
C ALA A 64 -23.01 16.94 8.00
N ARG A 65 -22.77 15.93 8.82
CA ARG A 65 -23.18 14.55 8.50
C ARG A 65 -24.71 14.50 8.56
N PRO A 66 -25.40 14.09 7.48
CA PRO A 66 -26.85 13.95 7.51
C PRO A 66 -27.26 12.92 8.57
N GLU A 67 -28.37 13.16 9.25
CA GLU A 67 -28.93 12.21 10.19
C GLU A 67 -29.25 10.90 9.47
N PHE A 68 -28.67 9.80 9.95
CA PHE A 68 -29.04 8.47 9.49
C PHE A 68 -30.37 8.10 10.14
N LYS A 69 -31.43 7.96 9.33
CA LYS A 69 -32.71 7.41 9.77
C LYS A 69 -32.76 5.93 9.41
N PRO A 70 -32.63 5.00 10.37
CA PRO A 70 -32.77 3.58 10.08
C PRO A 70 -34.15 3.29 9.48
N PRO A 71 -34.26 2.38 8.49
CA PRO A 71 -35.56 1.96 8.00
C PRO A 71 -36.35 1.28 9.13
N LYS A 72 -37.65 1.57 9.22
CA LYS A 72 -38.54 0.86 10.14
C LYS A 72 -38.60 -0.62 9.72
N ARG A 73 -38.23 -1.52 10.64
CA ARG A 73 -38.48 -2.95 10.46
C ARG A 73 -39.95 -3.23 10.76
N LEU A 74 -40.70 -3.67 9.75
CA LEU A 74 -42.00 -4.28 9.92
C LEU A 74 -41.74 -5.74 10.28
N PHE A 75 -41.79 -6.07 11.56
CA PHE A 75 -41.86 -7.47 11.97
C PHE A 75 -43.33 -7.88 11.83
N GLU A 76 -43.63 -8.78 10.89
CA GLU A 76 -44.93 -9.45 10.88
C GLU A 76 -44.98 -10.36 12.12
N ALA A 77 -45.97 -10.14 12.99
CA ALA A 77 -46.21 -11.00 14.13
C ALA A 77 -46.76 -12.33 13.61
N VAL A 78 -45.92 -13.37 13.66
CA VAL A 78 -46.31 -14.78 13.48
C VAL A 78 -46.95 -15.28 14.76
#